data_AF-A0A225DQB4-F1
#
_entry.id   AF-A0A225DQB4-F1
#
_cell.length_a   1.000
_cell.length_b   1.000
_cell.length_c   1.000
_cell.angle_alpha   90.00
_cell.angle_beta   90.00
_cell.angle_gamma   90.00
#
_symmetry.space_group_name_H-M   'P 1'
#
loop_
_entity.id
_entity.type
_entity.pdbx_description
1 polymer ?
#
loop_
_entity_poly.entity_id
_entity_poly.type
_entity_poly.pdbx_seq_one_letter_code
_entity_poly.pdbx_strand_id
1 'polypeptide(L)'
;MLAEHEKLAREAATRNEPYDGYLLRLTELEVAARTANAIAARIRAAGFPVVKEFDTFDFTALPALPKQKILELTRREWIDQSTNACLIGGSGTGKTHVATAIGLALCRVGLRVRFVTAASLVTELEAAQQQHRLDRLLANLERVDLLILDELGDLSFSRAGAELLFQVFADRYERKSLLLTSNLPFSEWGQIFQGERMTAALLDRLTHRCHIFEMNGESYRFRESMKAKDGQTIKAAKPKK
;
A
#
# COMPACT_ATOMS: atom_id res chain seq x y z
N MET A 1 18.96 -3.83 23.71
CA MET A 1 20.19 -4.13 24.47
C MET A 1 20.02 -4.38 25.99
N LEU A 2 19.49 -3.45 26.80
CA LEU A 2 19.55 -3.54 28.28
C LEU A 2 18.88 -4.78 28.91
N ALA A 3 17.80 -5.30 28.32
CA ALA A 3 17.07 -6.42 28.91
C ALA A 3 17.70 -7.81 28.67
N GLU A 4 18.53 -7.98 27.63
CA GLU A 4 19.03 -9.32 27.24
C GLU A 4 20.54 -9.51 27.45
N HIS A 5 21.30 -8.44 27.69
CA HIS A 5 22.76 -8.50 27.81
C HIS A 5 23.24 -9.39 28.97
N GLU A 6 22.54 -9.39 30.12
CA GLU A 6 22.87 -10.22 31.28
C GLU A 6 22.68 -11.72 31.01
N LYS A 7 21.60 -12.08 30.31
CA LYS A 7 21.31 -13.46 29.94
C LYS A 7 22.38 -13.99 28.98
N LEU A 8 22.74 -13.20 27.98
CA LEU A 8 23.78 -13.54 27.01
C LEU A 8 25.17 -13.64 27.66
N ALA A 9 25.47 -12.76 28.62
CA ALA A 9 26.72 -12.82 29.37
C ALA A 9 26.85 -14.13 30.18
N ARG A 10 25.76 -14.58 30.81
CA ARG A 10 25.70 -15.87 31.52
C ARG A 10 25.84 -17.06 30.56
N GLU A 11 25.21 -17.01 29.39
CA GLU A 11 25.32 -18.05 28.36
C GLU A 11 26.75 -18.14 27.79
N ALA A 12 27.37 -17.00 27.48
CA ALA A 12 28.75 -16.92 27.00
C ALA A 12 29.75 -17.45 28.04
N ALA A 13 29.57 -17.09 29.31
CA ALA A 13 30.38 -17.61 30.42
C ALA A 13 30.24 -19.13 30.58
N THR A 14 29.01 -19.66 30.45
CA THR A 14 28.77 -21.12 30.52
C THR A 14 29.40 -21.87 29.34
N ARG A 15 29.46 -21.23 28.17
CA ARG A 15 30.02 -21.81 26.94
C ARG A 15 31.51 -21.56 26.75
N ASN A 16 32.16 -20.86 27.69
CA ASN A 16 33.55 -20.41 27.56
C ASN A 16 33.80 -19.65 26.24
N GLU A 17 32.80 -18.89 25.81
CA GLU A 17 32.83 -18.13 24.56
C GLU A 17 33.80 -16.94 24.71
N PRO A 18 34.70 -16.71 23.74
CA PRO A 18 35.65 -15.61 23.83
C PRO A 18 34.92 -14.25 23.72
N TYR A 19 35.54 -13.18 24.24
CA TYR A 19 34.89 -11.87 24.36
C TYR A 19 34.42 -11.29 23.03
N ASP A 20 35.16 -11.55 21.96
CA ASP A 20 34.79 -11.21 20.58
C ASP A 20 33.51 -11.91 20.12
N GLY A 21 33.34 -13.20 20.45
CA GLY A 21 32.11 -13.96 20.18
C GLY A 21 30.89 -13.38 20.93
N TYR A 22 31.05 -13.08 22.22
CA TYR A 22 30.01 -12.44 23.01
C TYR A 22 29.61 -11.06 22.44
N LEU A 23 30.60 -10.21 22.14
CA LEU A 23 30.36 -8.88 21.58
C LEU A 23 29.69 -8.96 20.21
N LEU A 24 30.15 -9.86 19.33
CA LEU A 24 29.53 -10.10 18.02
C LEU A 24 28.06 -10.45 18.19
N ARG A 25 27.73 -11.45 19.02
CA ARG A 25 26.35 -11.88 19.25
C ARG A 25 25.46 -10.77 19.83
N LEU A 26 26.00 -9.96 20.75
CA LEU A 26 25.28 -8.81 21.31
C LEU A 26 25.01 -7.74 20.25
N THR A 27 25.98 -7.46 19.37
CA THR A 27 25.81 -6.52 18.27
C THR A 27 24.83 -7.02 17.21
N GLU A 28 24.85 -8.31 16.87
CA GLU A 28 23.89 -8.93 15.94
C GLU A 28 22.45 -8.79 16.43
N LEU A 29 22.21 -9.03 17.72
CA LEU A 29 20.89 -8.86 18.33
C LEU A 29 20.43 -7.41 18.32
N GLU A 30 21.33 -6.47 18.61
CA GLU A 30 21.00 -5.04 18.56
C GLU A 30 20.70 -4.58 17.12
N VAL A 31 21.46 -5.05 16.13
CA VAL A 31 21.20 -4.79 14.70
C VAL A 31 19.85 -5.36 14.27
N ALA A 32 19.54 -6.60 14.68
CA ALA A 32 18.26 -7.24 14.39
C ALA A 32 17.09 -6.45 15.01
N ALA A 33 17.22 -6.06 16.28
CA ALA A 33 16.20 -5.27 16.98
C ALA A 33 15.99 -3.89 16.34
N ARG A 34 17.06 -3.18 16.00
CA ARG A 34 16.98 -1.89 15.29
C ARG A 34 16.31 -2.02 13.93
N THR A 35 16.65 -3.07 13.19
CA THR A 35 16.06 -3.35 11.87
C THR A 35 14.56 -3.61 12.01
N ALA A 36 14.15 -4.47 12.95
CA ALA A 36 12.75 -4.77 13.22
C ALA A 36 11.96 -3.52 13.65
N ASN A 37 12.53 -2.72 14.55
CA ASN A 37 11.92 -1.47 15.01
C ASN A 37 11.77 -0.45 13.87
N ALA A 38 12.77 -0.34 12.99
CA ALA A 38 12.70 0.54 11.84
C ALA A 38 11.62 0.10 10.85
N ILE A 39 11.47 -1.20 10.60
CA ILE A 39 10.39 -1.75 9.76
C ILE A 39 9.02 -1.46 10.39
N ALA A 40 8.85 -1.78 11.68
CA ALA A 40 7.60 -1.54 12.40
C ALA A 40 7.22 -0.04 12.43
N ALA A 41 8.19 0.85 12.57
CA ALA A 41 7.98 2.29 12.48
C ALA A 41 7.50 2.72 11.09
N ARG A 42 8.10 2.20 10.00
CA ARG A 42 7.66 2.49 8.63
C ARG A 42 6.25 1.97 8.36
N ILE A 43 5.93 0.75 8.79
CA ILE A 43 4.60 0.15 8.62
C ILE A 43 3.54 1.01 9.34
N ARG A 44 3.82 1.45 10.57
CA ARG A 44 2.92 2.37 11.30
C ARG A 44 2.77 3.71 10.59
N ALA A 45 3.86 4.30 10.13
CA ALA A 45 3.85 5.58 9.42
C ALA A 45 3.11 5.51 8.07
N ALA A 46 3.07 4.34 7.44
CA ALA A 46 2.35 4.17 6.19
C ALA A 46 0.83 4.34 6.34
N GLY A 47 0.26 3.99 7.48
CA GLY A 47 -1.16 4.19 7.77
C GLY A 47 -2.09 3.25 6.99
N PHE A 48 -1.68 1.99 6.81
CA PHE A 48 -2.55 0.98 6.20
C PHE A 48 -3.83 0.76 7.02
N PRO A 49 -5.02 0.67 6.39
CA PRO A 49 -6.28 0.47 7.12
C PRO A 49 -6.35 -0.91 7.76
N VAL A 50 -5.90 -1.95 7.05
CA VAL A 50 -5.80 -3.33 7.53
C VAL A 50 -4.54 -3.93 6.95
N VAL A 51 -3.65 -4.45 7.79
CA VAL A 51 -2.42 -5.12 7.31
C VAL A 51 -2.81 -6.47 6.71
N LYS A 52 -2.65 -6.61 5.39
CA LYS A 52 -2.86 -7.86 4.66
C LYS A 52 -1.65 -8.20 3.81
N GLU A 53 -1.26 -9.46 3.83
CA GLU A 53 -0.13 -9.99 3.06
C GLU A 53 -0.62 -10.77 1.84
N PHE A 54 0.29 -11.04 0.90
CA PHE A 54 0.00 -11.87 -0.27
C PHE A 54 -0.36 -13.31 0.09
N ASP A 55 0.10 -13.83 1.23
CA ASP A 55 -0.22 -15.18 1.71
C ASP A 55 -1.72 -15.39 1.94
N THR A 56 -2.46 -14.30 2.21
CA THR A 56 -3.91 -14.33 2.40
C THR A 56 -4.69 -13.98 1.13
N PHE A 57 -4.00 -13.74 0.02
CA PHE A 57 -4.62 -13.38 -1.26
C PHE A 57 -4.78 -14.61 -2.16
N ASP A 58 -6.02 -14.94 -2.51
CA ASP A 58 -6.35 -16.05 -3.40
C ASP A 58 -6.23 -15.62 -4.87
N PHE A 59 -5.05 -15.81 -5.46
CA PHE A 59 -4.82 -15.56 -6.90
C PHE A 59 -5.67 -16.47 -7.82
N THR A 60 -6.20 -17.59 -7.33
CA THR A 60 -7.04 -18.47 -8.16
C THR A 60 -8.40 -17.84 -8.47
N ALA A 61 -8.85 -16.90 -7.63
CA ALA A 61 -10.07 -16.13 -7.87
C ALA A 61 -9.93 -15.12 -9.02
N LEU A 62 -8.72 -14.78 -9.45
CA LEU A 62 -8.43 -13.86 -10.55
C LEU A 62 -7.41 -14.47 -11.54
N PRO A 63 -7.81 -15.45 -12.35
CA PRO A 63 -6.90 -16.18 -13.23
C PRO A 63 -6.27 -15.30 -14.33
N ALA A 64 -6.94 -14.22 -14.73
CA ALA A 64 -6.43 -13.26 -15.72
C ALA A 64 -5.32 -12.36 -15.17
N LEU A 65 -5.15 -12.31 -13.84
CA LEU A 65 -4.19 -11.44 -13.19
C LEU A 65 -2.78 -12.08 -13.24
N PRO A 66 -1.78 -11.44 -13.87
CA PRO A 66 -0.45 -12.02 -13.98
C PRO A 66 0.26 -12.02 -12.63
N LYS A 67 0.14 -13.14 -11.89
CA LYS A 67 0.70 -13.33 -10.54
C LYS A 67 2.18 -12.94 -10.46
N GLN A 68 2.99 -13.36 -11.43
CA GLN A 68 4.43 -13.08 -11.43
C GLN A 68 4.72 -11.58 -11.48
N LYS A 69 4.04 -10.83 -12.35
CA LYS A 69 4.20 -9.37 -12.45
C LYS A 69 3.75 -8.64 -11.17
N ILE A 70 2.72 -9.13 -10.49
CA ILE A 70 2.31 -8.54 -9.20
C ILE A 70 3.36 -8.81 -8.11
N LEU A 71 3.91 -10.02 -8.07
CA LEU A 71 4.96 -10.35 -7.11
C LEU A 71 6.24 -9.55 -7.39
N GLU A 72 6.53 -9.20 -8.65
CA GLU A 72 7.63 -8.29 -8.98
C GLU A 72 7.46 -6.90 -8.34
N LEU A 73 6.22 -6.41 -8.15
CA LEU A 73 5.97 -5.13 -7.47
C LEU A 73 6.29 -5.15 -5.97
N THR A 74 6.50 -6.33 -5.36
CA THR A 74 6.98 -6.42 -3.97
C THR A 74 8.43 -5.99 -3.81
N ARG A 75 9.14 -5.87 -4.93
CA ARG A 75 10.54 -5.50 -4.97
C ARG A 75 10.69 -4.01 -5.30
N ARG A 76 11.87 -3.46 -5.04
CA ARG A 76 12.13 -2.03 -5.04
C ARG A 76 12.40 -1.44 -6.44
N GLU A 77 12.74 -2.27 -7.42
CA GLU A 77 13.28 -1.88 -8.72
C GLU A 77 12.37 -0.91 -9.48
N TRP A 78 11.05 -1.14 -9.45
CA TRP A 78 10.09 -0.25 -10.11
C TRP A 78 9.94 1.11 -9.41
N ILE A 79 10.17 1.16 -8.09
CA ILE A 79 10.19 2.40 -7.32
C ILE A 79 11.43 3.22 -7.65
N ASP A 80 12.59 2.58 -7.74
CA ASP A 80 13.84 3.26 -8.09
C ASP A 80 13.81 3.84 -9.52
N GLN A 81 13.01 3.24 -10.41
CA GLN A 81 12.76 3.74 -11.78
C GLN A 81 11.67 4.83 -11.86
N SER A 82 11.04 5.19 -10.73
CA SER A 82 9.88 6.08 -10.67
C SER A 82 8.73 5.63 -11.57
N THR A 83 8.53 4.31 -11.66
CA THR A 83 7.42 3.69 -12.39
C THR A 83 6.18 3.68 -11.49
N ASN A 84 5.00 3.88 -12.07
CA ASN A 84 3.72 3.83 -11.39
C ASN A 84 3.07 2.45 -11.54
N ALA A 85 2.05 2.18 -10.74
CA ALA A 85 1.19 1.02 -10.89
C ALA A 85 -0.28 1.40 -10.69
N CYS A 86 -1.17 0.76 -11.46
CA CYS A 86 -2.60 0.97 -11.38
C CYS A 86 -3.32 -0.37 -11.29
N LEU A 87 -4.16 -0.51 -10.27
CA LEU A 87 -5.07 -1.64 -10.08
C LEU A 87 -6.47 -1.15 -10.46
N ILE A 88 -6.99 -1.61 -11.60
CA ILE A 88 -8.29 -1.19 -12.12
C ILE A 88 -9.25 -2.39 -12.11
N GLY A 89 -10.50 -2.21 -11.69
CA GLY A 89 -11.50 -3.28 -11.79
C GLY A 89 -12.66 -3.11 -10.82
N GLY A 90 -13.66 -3.99 -10.91
CA GLY A 90 -14.89 -3.90 -10.11
C GLY A 90 -14.70 -3.88 -8.59
N SER A 91 -15.73 -3.46 -7.85
CA SER A 91 -15.68 -3.44 -6.38
C SER A 91 -15.53 -4.86 -5.81
N GLY A 92 -14.72 -4.98 -4.74
CA GLY A 92 -14.54 -6.25 -4.04
C GLY A 92 -13.61 -7.28 -4.70
N THR A 93 -12.90 -6.93 -5.78
CA THR A 93 -11.94 -7.83 -6.45
C THR A 93 -10.57 -7.91 -5.75
N GLY A 94 -10.35 -7.15 -4.67
CA GLY A 94 -9.14 -7.23 -3.86
C GLY A 94 -8.03 -6.22 -4.21
N LYS A 95 -8.33 -5.16 -4.99
CA LYS A 95 -7.38 -4.07 -5.31
C LYS A 95 -6.69 -3.49 -4.07
N THR A 96 -7.47 -3.07 -3.06
CA THR A 96 -6.96 -2.56 -1.78
C THR A 96 -6.06 -3.57 -1.05
N HIS A 97 -6.39 -4.87 -1.12
CA HIS A 97 -5.59 -5.94 -0.51
C HIS A 97 -4.24 -6.02 -1.20
N VAL A 98 -4.22 -6.13 -2.53
CA VAL A 98 -2.98 -6.19 -3.32
C VAL A 98 -2.14 -4.93 -3.08
N ALA A 99 -2.75 -3.75 -3.10
CA ALA A 99 -2.04 -2.49 -2.84
C ALA A 99 -1.42 -2.45 -1.45
N THR A 100 -2.15 -2.91 -0.43
CA THR A 100 -1.63 -3.00 0.94
C THR A 100 -0.49 -4.01 1.05
N ALA A 101 -0.60 -5.17 0.41
CA ALA A 101 0.41 -6.21 0.43
C ALA A 101 1.71 -5.75 -0.25
N ILE A 102 1.61 -5.02 -1.37
CA ILE A 102 2.75 -4.36 -2.03
C ILE A 102 3.39 -3.34 -1.09
N GLY A 103 2.59 -2.43 -0.53
CA GLY A 103 3.10 -1.41 0.39
C GLY A 103 3.80 -2.00 1.61
N LEU A 104 3.24 -3.07 2.17
CA LEU A 104 3.83 -3.78 3.30
C LEU A 104 5.19 -4.40 2.94
N ALA A 105 5.28 -5.07 1.79
CA ALA A 105 6.53 -5.65 1.31
C ALA A 105 7.61 -4.56 1.11
N LEU A 106 7.24 -3.43 0.50
CA LEU A 106 8.16 -2.32 0.27
C LEU A 106 8.63 -1.64 1.57
N CYS A 107 7.75 -1.54 2.59
CA CYS A 107 8.15 -1.12 3.93
C CYS A 107 9.21 -2.05 4.54
N ARG A 108 9.12 -3.37 4.31
CA ARG A 108 10.11 -4.36 4.78
C ARG A 108 11.46 -4.20 4.09
N VAL A 109 11.46 -3.80 2.82
CA VAL A 109 12.69 -3.47 2.04
C VAL A 109 13.23 -2.06 2.38
N GLY A 110 12.60 -1.36 3.33
CA GLY A 110 13.10 -0.11 3.89
C GLY A 110 12.60 1.16 3.20
N LEU A 111 11.65 1.06 2.27
CA LEU A 111 11.03 2.20 1.60
C LEU A 111 9.99 2.89 2.49
N ARG A 112 9.83 4.19 2.30
CA ARG A 112 8.77 4.98 2.94
C ARG A 112 7.52 4.89 2.08
N VAL A 113 6.48 4.26 2.61
CA VAL A 113 5.18 4.13 1.95
C VAL A 113 4.17 5.00 2.69
N ARG A 114 3.21 5.57 1.97
CA ARG A 114 2.01 6.22 2.56
C ARG A 114 0.78 5.65 1.86
N PHE A 115 -0.16 5.16 2.65
CA PHE A 115 -1.48 4.72 2.20
C PHE A 115 -2.52 5.76 2.61
N VAL A 116 -3.36 6.16 1.67
CA VAL A 116 -4.47 7.08 1.91
C VAL A 116 -5.56 6.85 0.84
N THR A 117 -6.83 7.07 1.17
CA THR A 117 -7.87 7.08 0.14
C THR A 117 -7.82 8.40 -0.63
N ALA A 118 -8.24 8.40 -1.89
CA ALA A 118 -8.25 9.61 -2.71
C ALA A 118 -9.08 10.73 -2.05
N ALA A 119 -10.24 10.38 -1.49
CA ALA A 119 -11.09 11.34 -0.79
C ALA A 119 -10.47 11.92 0.48
N SER A 120 -9.81 11.09 1.30
CA SER A 120 -9.11 11.59 2.50
C SER A 120 -7.94 12.49 2.14
N LEU A 121 -7.18 12.15 1.08
CA LEU A 121 -6.08 13.01 0.63
C LEU A 121 -6.59 14.36 0.12
N VAL A 122 -7.64 14.37 -0.69
CA VAL A 122 -8.25 15.63 -1.18
C VAL A 122 -8.72 16.50 0.00
N THR A 123 -9.39 15.89 0.98
CA THR A 123 -9.82 16.60 2.20
C THR A 123 -8.62 17.18 2.96
N GLU A 124 -7.52 16.43 3.09
CA GLU A 124 -6.29 16.88 3.75
C GLU A 124 -5.63 18.03 3.00
N LEU A 125 -5.60 17.97 1.66
CA LEU A 125 -5.05 19.01 0.79
C LEU A 125 -5.87 20.31 0.86
N GLU A 126 -7.19 20.22 0.78
CA GLU A 126 -8.08 21.39 0.88
C GLU A 126 -7.97 22.06 2.25
N ALA A 127 -7.96 21.26 3.33
CA ALA A 127 -7.77 21.78 4.68
C ALA A 127 -6.39 22.44 4.86
N ALA A 128 -5.34 21.83 4.31
CA ALA A 128 -3.99 22.39 4.35
C ALA A 128 -3.89 23.70 3.55
N GLN A 129 -4.58 23.80 2.41
CA GLN A 129 -4.64 25.03 1.62
C GLN A 129 -5.34 26.15 2.40
N GLN A 130 -6.50 25.89 3.01
CA GLN A 130 -7.22 26.85 3.84
C GLN A 130 -6.42 27.32 5.06
N GLN A 131 -5.57 26.45 5.61
CA GLN A 131 -4.72 26.76 6.77
C GLN A 131 -3.36 27.34 6.40
N HIS A 132 -3.09 27.62 5.11
CA HIS A 132 -1.78 28.07 4.62
C HIS A 132 -0.62 27.12 4.98
N ARG A 133 -0.88 25.80 4.95
CA ARG A 133 0.07 24.72 5.25
C ARG A 133 0.27 23.75 4.07
N LEU A 134 -0.25 24.08 2.89
CA LEU A 134 -0.19 23.23 1.70
C LEU A 134 1.25 22.83 1.35
N ASP A 135 2.17 23.78 1.29
CA ASP A 135 3.58 23.52 0.94
C ASP A 135 4.24 22.51 1.88
N ARG A 136 3.90 22.58 3.17
CA ARG A 136 4.41 21.62 4.17
C ARG A 136 3.86 20.21 3.92
N LEU A 137 2.59 20.09 3.55
CA LEU A 137 1.97 18.81 3.23
C LEU A 137 2.58 18.22 1.95
N LEU A 138 2.70 19.02 0.89
CA LEU A 138 3.34 18.60 -0.37
C LEU A 138 4.79 18.14 -0.14
N ALA A 139 5.59 18.90 0.60
CA ALA A 139 6.95 18.51 0.95
C ALA A 139 7.03 17.22 1.78
N ASN A 140 6.01 16.93 2.60
CA ASN A 140 5.93 15.66 3.31
C ASN A 140 5.60 14.50 2.37
N LEU A 141 4.68 14.71 1.41
CA LEU A 141 4.32 13.71 0.41
C LEU A 141 5.50 13.39 -0.52
N GLU A 142 6.30 14.37 -0.92
CA GLU A 142 7.51 14.18 -1.74
C GLU A 142 8.56 13.27 -1.08
N ARG A 143 8.64 13.27 0.27
CA ARG A 143 9.57 12.42 1.03
C ARG A 143 9.18 10.94 1.05
N VAL A 144 7.96 10.62 0.62
CA VAL A 144 7.44 9.25 0.55
C VAL A 144 7.89 8.63 -0.77
N ASP A 145 8.48 7.44 -0.70
CA ASP A 145 8.95 6.70 -1.88
C ASP A 145 7.78 6.17 -2.72
N LEU A 146 6.77 5.63 -2.05
CA LEU A 146 5.52 5.18 -2.68
C LEU A 146 4.29 5.81 -2.02
N LEU A 147 3.50 6.54 -2.79
CA LEU A 147 2.16 6.98 -2.38
C LEU A 147 1.12 6.03 -2.97
N ILE A 148 0.40 5.34 -2.09
CA ILE A 148 -0.73 4.47 -2.43
C ILE A 148 -2.02 5.27 -2.25
N LEU A 149 -2.75 5.41 -3.34
CA LEU A 149 -4.05 6.09 -3.38
C LEU A 149 -5.14 5.08 -3.69
N ASP A 150 -5.94 4.81 -2.68
CA ASP A 150 -7.04 3.85 -2.77
C ASP A 150 -8.36 4.55 -3.15
N GLU A 151 -9.25 3.82 -3.83
CA GLU A 151 -10.63 4.25 -4.13
C GLU A 151 -10.72 5.54 -4.98
N LEU A 152 -9.83 5.67 -5.97
CA LEU A 152 -9.89 6.74 -6.95
C LEU A 152 -11.06 6.45 -7.92
N GLY A 153 -12.21 7.08 -7.71
CA GLY A 153 -13.40 6.92 -8.55
C GLY A 153 -14.73 6.78 -7.78
N ASP A 154 -14.69 6.54 -6.47
CA ASP A 154 -15.90 6.37 -5.65
C ASP A 154 -16.58 7.70 -5.25
N LEU A 155 -15.93 8.85 -5.40
CA LEU A 155 -16.45 10.16 -4.99
C LEU A 155 -16.13 11.26 -6.01
N SER A 156 -17.07 12.18 -6.23
CA SER A 156 -16.84 13.41 -6.98
C SER A 156 -16.13 14.44 -6.11
N PHE A 157 -14.93 14.87 -6.54
CA PHE A 157 -14.17 15.90 -5.83
C PHE A 157 -14.68 17.30 -6.13
N SER A 158 -14.37 18.27 -5.28
CA SER A 158 -14.48 19.67 -5.68
C SER A 158 -13.47 19.96 -6.79
N ARG A 159 -13.71 20.99 -7.61
CA ARG A 159 -12.73 21.42 -8.63
C ARG A 159 -11.37 21.75 -8.01
N ALA A 160 -11.36 22.47 -6.88
CA ALA A 160 -10.13 22.82 -6.18
C ALA A 160 -9.41 21.56 -5.66
N GLY A 161 -10.17 20.60 -5.11
CA GLY A 161 -9.64 19.31 -4.68
C GLY A 161 -9.02 18.49 -5.80
N ALA A 162 -9.65 18.47 -6.98
CA ALA A 162 -9.13 17.82 -8.17
C ALA A 162 -7.83 18.48 -8.68
N GLU A 163 -7.77 19.82 -8.68
CA GLU A 163 -6.57 20.58 -9.06
C GLU A 163 -5.41 20.33 -8.07
N LEU A 164 -5.70 20.25 -6.76
CA LEU A 164 -4.70 19.91 -5.74
C LEU A 164 -4.20 18.47 -5.88
N LEU A 165 -5.09 17.51 -6.14
CA LEU A 165 -4.70 16.12 -6.38
C LEU A 165 -3.85 15.99 -7.66
N PHE A 166 -4.21 16.74 -8.70
CA PHE A 166 -3.41 16.83 -9.93
C PHE A 166 -2.00 17.34 -9.64
N GLN A 167 -1.86 18.38 -8.80
CA GLN A 167 -0.55 18.89 -8.39
C GLN A 167 0.30 17.80 -7.73
N VAL A 168 -0.28 17.01 -6.82
CA VAL A 168 0.44 15.88 -6.20
C VAL A 168 0.92 14.87 -7.24
N PHE A 169 0.15 14.60 -8.29
CA PHE A 169 0.54 13.63 -9.32
C PHE A 169 1.63 14.22 -10.22
N ALA A 170 1.52 15.50 -10.56
CA ALA A 170 2.50 16.22 -11.35
C ALA A 170 3.85 16.31 -10.63
N ASP A 171 3.87 16.62 -9.33
CA ASP A 171 5.10 16.74 -8.52
C ASP A 171 5.85 15.41 -8.39
N ARG A 172 5.13 14.28 -8.52
CA ARG A 172 5.70 12.93 -8.44
C ARG A 172 6.14 12.36 -9.79
N TYR A 173 5.66 12.92 -10.89
CA TYR A 173 6.02 12.45 -12.23
C TYR A 173 7.55 12.40 -12.43
N GLU A 174 8.06 11.24 -12.87
CA GLU A 174 9.50 10.95 -13.05
C GLU A 174 10.38 11.13 -11.80
N ARG A 175 9.78 11.30 -10.61
CA ARG A 175 10.49 11.55 -9.35
C ARG A 175 10.23 10.48 -8.30
N LYS A 176 8.97 10.07 -8.14
CA LYS A 176 8.52 9.11 -7.13
C LYS A 176 7.29 8.34 -7.63
N SER A 177 7.12 7.12 -7.15
CA SER A 177 6.06 6.24 -7.63
C SER A 177 4.70 6.49 -6.98
N LEU A 178 3.66 6.21 -7.77
CA LEU A 178 2.26 6.10 -7.37
C LEU A 178 1.76 4.67 -7.54
N LEU A 179 0.95 4.20 -6.60
CA LEU A 179 0.13 3.00 -6.75
C LEU A 179 -1.34 3.38 -6.57
N LEU A 180 -2.12 3.31 -7.64
CA LEU A 180 -3.51 3.73 -7.64
C LEU A 180 -4.44 2.52 -7.66
N THR A 181 -5.56 2.60 -6.94
CA THR A 181 -6.68 1.68 -7.14
C THR A 181 -7.91 2.46 -7.61
N SER A 182 -8.63 1.91 -8.60
CA SER A 182 -9.83 2.52 -9.16
C SER A 182 -10.85 1.47 -9.55
N ASN A 183 -12.12 1.78 -9.35
CA ASN A 183 -13.25 1.03 -9.90
C ASN A 183 -13.64 1.50 -11.32
N LEU A 184 -13.19 2.70 -11.72
CA LEU A 184 -13.43 3.29 -13.04
C LEU A 184 -12.27 3.01 -14.01
N PRO A 185 -12.54 2.73 -15.30
CA PRO A 185 -11.53 2.70 -16.34
C PRO A 185 -10.96 4.11 -16.59
N PHE A 186 -9.75 4.21 -17.17
CA PHE A 186 -9.12 5.52 -17.42
C PHE A 186 -9.93 6.44 -18.34
N SER A 187 -10.70 5.89 -19.28
CA SER A 187 -11.63 6.65 -20.13
C SER A 187 -12.67 7.44 -19.33
N GLU A 188 -12.95 6.97 -18.11
CA GLU A 188 -13.92 7.53 -17.19
C GLU A 188 -13.29 8.43 -16.13
N TRP A 189 -11.99 8.75 -16.21
CA TRP A 189 -11.38 9.64 -15.20
C TRP A 189 -11.69 11.13 -15.45
N GLY A 190 -12.26 11.48 -16.60
CA GLY A 190 -12.68 12.86 -16.90
C GLY A 190 -13.73 13.40 -15.92
N GLN A 191 -14.57 12.53 -15.38
CA GLN A 191 -15.58 12.86 -14.36
C GLN A 191 -14.97 13.06 -12.96
N ILE A 192 -13.78 12.52 -12.69
CA ILE A 192 -13.06 12.72 -11.42
C ILE A 192 -12.40 14.10 -11.41
N PHE A 193 -11.65 14.40 -12.48
CA PHE A 193 -10.82 15.60 -12.56
C PHE A 193 -11.53 16.81 -13.19
N GLN A 194 -12.83 16.70 -13.51
CA GLN A 194 -13.69 17.81 -13.97
C GLN A 194 -13.06 18.69 -15.08
N GLY A 195 -12.42 18.04 -16.06
CA GLY A 195 -11.82 18.73 -17.21
C GLY A 195 -11.04 17.80 -18.12
N GLU A 196 -11.44 17.70 -19.38
CA GLU A 196 -10.84 16.79 -20.37
C GLU A 196 -9.33 17.03 -20.58
N ARG A 197 -8.91 18.30 -20.68
CA ARG A 197 -7.50 18.64 -20.92
C ARG A 197 -6.59 18.30 -19.74
N MET A 198 -7.03 18.60 -18.52
CA MET A 198 -6.27 18.29 -17.31
C MET A 198 -6.17 16.78 -17.11
N THR A 199 -7.28 16.07 -17.32
CA THR A 199 -7.33 14.60 -17.24
C THR A 199 -6.42 13.97 -18.28
N ALA A 200 -6.48 14.39 -19.54
CA ALA A 200 -5.64 13.86 -20.60
C ALA A 200 -4.15 14.06 -20.29
N ALA A 201 -3.76 15.26 -19.83
CA ALA A 201 -2.38 15.55 -19.47
C ALA A 201 -1.92 14.77 -18.22
N LEU A 202 -2.82 14.45 -17.28
CA LEU A 202 -2.52 13.61 -16.13
C LEU A 202 -2.35 12.15 -16.55
N LEU A 203 -3.28 11.62 -17.34
CA LEU A 203 -3.24 10.25 -17.83
C LEU A 203 -2.00 10.00 -18.66
N ASP A 204 -1.62 10.93 -19.55
CA ASP A 204 -0.38 10.85 -20.32
C ASP A 204 0.85 10.67 -19.42
N ARG A 205 1.03 11.58 -18.45
CA ARG A 205 2.13 11.51 -17.48
C ARG A 205 2.08 10.26 -16.61
N LEU A 206 0.89 9.89 -16.14
CA LEU A 206 0.73 8.75 -15.24
C LEU A 206 1.00 7.43 -15.94
N THR A 207 0.51 7.27 -17.17
CA THR A 207 0.58 6.02 -17.95
C THR A 207 1.86 5.85 -18.74
N HIS A 208 2.64 6.92 -18.97
CA HIS A 208 3.94 6.85 -19.66
C HIS A 208 4.88 5.79 -19.06
N ARG A 209 4.93 5.68 -17.72
CA ARG A 209 5.63 4.60 -17.00
C ARG A 209 4.71 3.97 -15.98
N CYS A 210 3.79 3.11 -16.42
CA CYS A 210 2.83 2.47 -15.52
C CYS A 210 2.63 0.98 -15.79
N HIS A 211 2.63 0.19 -14.72
CA HIS A 211 2.10 -1.16 -14.75
C HIS A 211 0.59 -1.13 -14.49
N ILE A 212 -0.20 -1.43 -15.52
CA ILE A 212 -1.66 -1.48 -15.42
C ILE A 212 -2.10 -2.94 -15.22
N PHE A 213 -2.85 -3.19 -14.15
CA PHE A 213 -3.42 -4.48 -13.82
C PHE A 213 -4.93 -4.39 -13.77
N GLU A 214 -5.57 -5.15 -14.64
CA GLU A 214 -7.02 -5.31 -14.64
C GLU A 214 -7.42 -6.46 -13.71
N MET A 215 -8.09 -6.12 -12.61
CA MET A 215 -8.62 -7.03 -11.60
C MET A 215 -10.11 -7.24 -11.83
N ASN A 216 -10.44 -7.83 -12.98
CA ASN A 216 -11.80 -8.16 -13.39
C ASN A 216 -12.16 -9.57 -12.88
N GLY A 217 -13.15 -9.65 -12.00
CA GLY A 217 -13.61 -10.91 -11.41
C GLY A 217 -14.80 -10.70 -10.47
N GLU A 218 -15.33 -11.79 -9.93
CA GLU A 218 -16.40 -11.71 -8.94
C GLU A 218 -15.93 -11.05 -7.65
N SER A 219 -16.82 -10.31 -7.00
CA SER A 219 -16.53 -9.68 -5.72
C SER A 219 -16.24 -10.74 -4.65
N TYR A 220 -15.04 -10.71 -4.07
CA TYR A 220 -14.66 -11.58 -2.97
C TYR A 220 -15.58 -11.38 -1.76
N ARG A 221 -15.96 -10.13 -1.48
CA ARG A 221 -16.92 -9.77 -0.41
C ARG A 221 -18.28 -10.43 -0.64
N PHE A 222 -18.75 -10.47 -1.89
CA PHE A 222 -19.99 -11.15 -2.25
C PHE A 222 -19.89 -12.66 -2.02
N ARG A 223 -18.79 -13.28 -2.47
CA ARG A 223 -18.53 -14.71 -2.31
C ARG A 223 -18.46 -15.14 -0.82
N GLU A 224 -17.85 -14.34 0.04
CA GLU A 224 -17.85 -14.57 1.49
C GLU A 224 -19.25 -14.48 2.10
N SER A 225 -20.04 -13.49 1.69
CA SER A 225 -21.42 -13.33 2.18
C SER A 225 -22.33 -14.50 1.80
N MET A 226 -22.15 -15.09 0.60
CA MET A 226 -22.90 -16.26 0.16
C MET A 226 -22.49 -17.53 0.92
N LYS A 227 -21.19 -17.76 1.11
CA LYS A 227 -20.69 -18.89 1.92
C LYS A 227 -21.16 -18.83 3.38
N ALA A 228 -21.24 -17.63 3.96
CA ALA A 228 -21.76 -17.44 5.30
C ALA A 228 -23.26 -17.77 5.41
N LYS A 229 -24.05 -17.46 4.38
CA LYS A 229 -25.47 -17.82 4.30
C LYS A 229 -25.67 -19.33 4.15
N ASP A 230 -24.95 -19.99 3.24
CA ASP A 230 -25.05 -21.44 3.03
C ASP A 230 -24.64 -22.24 4.28
N GLY A 231 -23.64 -21.77 5.03
CA GLY A 231 -23.25 -22.37 6.31
C GLY A 231 -24.29 -22.22 7.43
N GLN A 232 -25.13 -21.17 7.39
CA GLN A 232 -26.26 -21.00 8.31
C GLN A 232 -27.44 -21.90 7.94
N THR A 233 -27.73 -22.08 6.65
CA THR A 233 -28.78 -22.99 6.17
C THR A 233 -28.50 -24.44 6.54
N ILE A 234 -27.22 -24.87 6.48
CA ILE A 234 -26.81 -26.23 6.87
C ILE A 234 -26.87 -26.45 8.39
N LYS A 235 -26.59 -25.41 9.21
CA LYS A 235 -26.71 -25.51 10.68
C LYS A 235 -28.16 -25.52 11.17
N ALA A 236 -29.08 -24.85 10.47
CA ALA A 236 -30.51 -24.87 10.78
C ALA A 236 -31.20 -26.21 10.41
N ALA A 237 -30.60 -27.00 9.52
CA ALA A 237 -31.16 -28.26 9.02
C ALA A 237 -30.72 -29.53 9.79
N LYS A 238 -29.96 -29.41 10.89
CA LYS A 238 -29.66 -30.57 11.75
C LYS A 238 -30.77 -30.74 12.80
N PRO A 239 -31.61 -31.79 12.74
CA PRO A 239 -32.56 -32.06 13.81
C PRO A 239 -31.80 -32.54 15.05
N LYS A 240 -32.17 -32.00 16.22
CA LYS A 240 -31.73 -32.52 17.52
C LYS A 240 -32.21 -33.98 17.61
N LYS A 241 -31.27 -34.92 17.73
CA LYS A 241 -31.55 -36.27 18.23
C LYS A 241 -31.61 -36.22 19.75
#